data_AF-A0A822G7U0-F1
#
_entry.id   AF-A0A822G7U0-F1
#
_cell.length_a   1.000
_cell.length_b   1.000
_cell.length_c   1.000
_cell.angle_alpha   90.00
_cell.angle_beta   90.00
_cell.angle_gamma   90.00
#
_symmetry.space_group_name_H-M   'P 1'
#
loop_
_entity.id
_entity.type
_entity.pdbx_description
1 polymer ?
#
loop_
_entity_poly.entity_id
_entity_poly.type
_entity_poly.pdbx_seq_one_letter_code
_entity_poly.pdbx_strand_id
1 'polypeptide(L)' 'DIRERPIVDPDSIASLILTSGTTGEPKLAMISHENLLAAVKANLIRLDRQNMKRPITN' A
#
# COMPACT_ATOMS: atom_id res chain seq x y z
N ASP A 1 -14.50 -23.37 0.09
CA ASP A 1 -13.70 -23.05 -1.10
C ASP A 1 -12.23 -23.26 -0.75
N ILE A 2 -11.66 -24.41 -1.12
CA ILE A 2 -10.27 -24.81 -0.79
C ILE A 2 -9.39 -24.65 -2.03
N ARG A 3 -9.34 -23.42 -2.56
CA ARG A 3 -8.35 -23.08 -3.58
C ARG A 3 -7.01 -22.90 -2.87
N GLU A 4 -6.00 -23.60 -3.36
CA GLU A 4 -4.62 -23.43 -2.92
C GLU A 4 -4.19 -21.98 -3.18
N ARG A 5 -3.46 -21.38 -2.23
CA ARG A 5 -3.02 -19.98 -2.39
C ARG A 5 -1.90 -19.94 -3.43
N PRO A 6 -1.95 -19.00 -4.38
CA PRO A 6 -0.86 -18.84 -5.34
C PRO A 6 0.42 -18.44 -4.61
N ILE A 7 1.55 -19.00 -5.06
CA ILE A 7 2.86 -18.49 -4.72
C ILE A 7 3.05 -17.20 -5.52
N VAL A 8 3.26 -16.08 -4.82
CA VAL A 8 3.38 -14.75 -5.42
C VAL A 8 4.79 -14.24 -5.17
N ASP A 9 5.47 -13.83 -6.25
CA ASP A 9 6.75 -13.13 -6.18
C ASP A 9 6.52 -11.70 -5.65
N PRO A 10 7.27 -11.23 -4.62
CA PRO A 10 7.17 -9.86 -4.12
C PRO A 10 7.26 -8.77 -5.19
N ASP A 11 8.00 -8.99 -6.28
CA ASP A 11 8.18 -8.04 -7.38
C ASP A 11 7.02 -8.04 -8.39
N SER A 12 6.12 -9.03 -8.29
CA SER A 12 4.91 -9.07 -9.12
C SER A 12 4.03 -7.83 -8.88
N ILE A 13 3.43 -7.32 -9.96
CA ILE A 13 2.52 -6.17 -9.90
C ILE A 13 1.27 -6.55 -9.11
N ALA A 14 1.02 -5.81 -8.03
CA ALA A 14 -0.17 -5.91 -7.20
C ALA A 14 -1.25 -4.90 -7.61
N SER A 15 -0.87 -3.74 -8.14
CA SER A 15 -1.80 -2.68 -8.51
C SER A 15 -1.28 -1.78 -9.62
N LEU A 16 -2.20 -1.21 -10.40
CA LEU A 16 -1.94 -0.15 -11.37
C LEU A 16 -2.74 1.08 -10.95
N ILE A 17 -2.06 2.17 -10.61
CA ILE A 17 -2.72 3.42 -10.20
C ILE A 17 -2.74 4.37 -11.39
N LEU A 18 -3.95 4.71 -11.86
CA LEU A 18 -4.15 5.71 -12.90
C LEU A 18 -4.00 7.12 -12.32
N THR A 19 -3.25 7.96 -13.02
CA THR A 19 -3.11 9.38 -12.73
C THR A 19 -3.46 10.19 -13.98
N SER A 20 -4.07 11.36 -13.81
CA SER A 20 -4.52 12.19 -14.94
C SER A 20 -3.39 12.67 -15.85
N GLY A 21 -2.16 12.77 -15.33
CA GLY A 21 -1.00 13.24 -16.08
C GLY A 21 -1.10 14.73 -16.42
N THR A 22 -0.13 15.54 -16.01
CA THR A 22 -0.12 16.99 -16.36
C THR A 22 0.18 17.25 -17.84
N THR A 23 0.60 16.23 -18.59
CA THR A 23 0.97 16.28 -20.00
C THR A 23 -0.15 15.81 -20.94
N GLY A 24 -1.39 15.71 -20.46
CA GLY A 24 -2.57 15.35 -21.24
C GLY A 24 -2.86 13.85 -21.30
N GLU A 25 -1.83 13.01 -21.34
CA GLU A 25 -1.97 11.55 -21.34
C GLU A 25 -1.94 10.95 -19.93
N PRO A 26 -2.95 10.16 -19.54
CA PRO A 26 -2.96 9.45 -18.26
C PRO A 26 -1.79 8.48 -18.12
N LYS A 27 -1.21 8.40 -16.92
CA LYS A 27 -0.09 7.51 -16.61
C LYS A 27 -0.50 6.45 -15.60
N LEU A 28 -0.04 5.22 -15.81
CA LEU A 28 -0.18 4.12 -14.86
C LEU A 28 1.09 3.97 -14.02
N ALA A 29 0.95 4.07 -12.70
CA ALA A 29 1.99 3.67 -11.77
C ALA A 29 1.84 2.18 -11.46
N MET A 30 2.86 1.39 -11.79
CA MET A 30 2.95 -0.02 -11.43
C MET A 30 3.43 -0.15 -10.00
N ILE A 31 2.64 -0.81 -9.15
CA ILE A 31 2.95 -1.02 -7.73
C ILE A 31 3.08 -2.52 -7.49
N SER A 32 4.25 -2.97 -7.06
CA SER A 32 4.49 -4.37 -6.67
C SER A 32 3.92 -4.69 -5.28
N HIS A 33 3.85 -5.98 -4.94
CA HIS A 33 3.46 -6.43 -3.61
C HIS A 33 4.39 -5.88 -2.52
N GLU A 34 5.71 -5.88 -2.75
CA GLU A 34 6.67 -5.33 -1.78
C GLU A 34 6.49 -3.83 -1.55
N ASN A 35 6.24 -3.04 -2.60
CA ASN A 35 6.05 -1.60 -2.49
C ASN A 35 4.80 -1.27 -1.67
N LEU A 36 3.71 -2.00 -1.92
CA LEU A 36 2.46 -1.84 -1.18
C LEU A 36 2.64 -2.18 0.31
N LEU A 37 3.30 -3.30 0.62
CA LEU A 37 3.55 -3.71 2.00
C LEU A 37 4.48 -2.74 2.73
N ALA A 38 5.49 -2.19 2.05
CA ALA A 38 6.35 -1.15 2.63
C ALA A 38 5.54 0.08 3.04
N ALA A 39 4.63 0.56 2.19
CA ALA A 39 3.74 1.67 2.50
C ALA A 39 2.81 1.37 3.69
N VAL A 40 2.22 0.17 3.75
CA VAL A 40 1.37 -0.24 4.88
C VAL A 40 2.16 -0.27 6.19
N LYS A 41 3.35 -0.88 6.19
CA LYS A 41 4.22 -0.95 7.38
C LYS A 41 4.56 0.44 7.91
N ALA A 42 4.95 1.36 7.02
CA ALA A 42 5.25 2.74 7.40
C ALA A 42 4.04 3.45 8.03
N ASN A 43 2.84 3.23 7.48
CA ASN A 43 1.61 3.81 8.01
C ASN A 43 1.23 3.22 9.38
N LEU A 44 1.39 1.91 9.59
CA LEU A 44 1.13 1.28 10.88
C LEU A 44 2.03 1.86 11.98
N ILE A 45 3.33 2.01 11.71
CA ILE A 45 4.27 2.65 12.65
C ILE A 45 3.85 4.09 12.96
N ARG A 46 3.42 4.84 11.94
CA ARG A 46 2.94 6.22 12.12
C ARG A 46 1.69 6.28 12.99
N LEU A 47 0.71 5.41 12.75
CA LEU A 47 -0.54 5.38 13.50
C LEU A 47 -0.31 4.97 14.96
N ASP A 48 0.54 3.98 15.20
CA ASP A 48 0.92 3.57 16.55
C ASP A 48 1.52 4.75 17.35
N ARG A 49 2.43 5.51 16.73
CA ARG A 49 3.01 6.72 17.33
C ARG A 49 1.98 7.83 17.59
N GLN A 50 0.95 7.96 16.76
CA GLN A 50 -0.12 8.94 16.97
C GLN A 50 -1.05 8.53 18.10
N ASN A 51 -1.37 7.25 18.22
CA ASN A 51 -2.20 6.71 19.29
C ASN A 51 -1.52 6.85 20.66
N MET A 52 -0.20 6.64 20.74
CA MET A 52 0.58 6.89 21.96
C MET A 52 0.59 8.37 22.41
N LYS A 53 0.33 9.31 21.50
CA LYS A 53 0.34 10.76 21.79
C LYS A 53 -1.03 11.35 22.15
N ARG A 54 -2.12 10.58 22.03
CA ARG A 54 -3.46 11.00 22.48
C ARG A 54 -3.74 10.34 23.82
N PRO A 55 -3.59 11.04 24.96
CA PRO A 55 -4.01 10.46 26.22
C PRO A 55 -5.51 10.20 26.15
N ILE A 56 -5.92 8.98 26.50
CA ILE A 56 -7.33 8.63 26.74
C ILE A 56 -7.80 9.39 27.97
N THR A 57 -8.21 10.64 27.79
CA THR A 57 -8.92 11.41 28.82
C THR A 57 -10.40 11.04 28.75
N ASN A 58 -10.92 10.60 29.90
CA ASN A 58 -12.35 10.41 30.15
C ASN A 58 -13.02 11.73 30.50
#